data_AF-A0A946N9Z6-F1
#
_entry.id   AF-A0A946N9Z6-F1
#
_cell.length_a   1.000
_cell.length_b   1.000
_cell.length_c   1.000
_cell.angle_alpha   90.00
_cell.angle_beta   90.00
_cell.angle_gamma   90.00
#
_symmetry.space_group_name_H-M   'P 1'
#
loop_
_entity.id
_entity.type
_entity.pdbx_description
1 polymer ?
#
loop_
_entity_poly.entity_id
_entity_poly.type
_entity_poly.pdbx_seq_one_letter_code
_entity_poly.pdbx_strand_id
1 'polypeptide(L)'
;MKFTLLKEDKQSKARLGEIETAHGKIKTPIFMPVGTAGTVKGVHQHELVEDTLAQIILGNTYHLYLRPGLDIIEGAGGLHKFIGWDKPLLTDSGGYQVYSLSGTRKIEEKGVKFQSHIDGSYHFFTPEYAIDVQRTIGADIIMAFDECTPYPCDYDYAKRSMHMTHRWLKRCCDRFDSTEGKYGFEQTFFPIVQGSVYKDLRLQSAEKIASFEREGNAIGGLSVGEPHHMMYEMTETVCSVLPWDKPRYLMGVGTPVNLLENIALGIDMFDCVMPTRNARNGMIFTSEGTINLKNKKWENDYSPLDPNGTSFVDSTYTKSYVRHLFRSNELLGKQIATLHNIRFYLWLMEEAQKQLEEGTFTKWKNMMVKKLDLRL
;
A
#
# COMPACT_ATOMS: atom_id res chain seq x y z
N MET A 1 6.20 2.95 17.89
CA MET A 1 6.69 3.61 16.65
C MET A 1 6.73 5.11 16.86
N LYS A 2 7.66 5.83 16.23
CA LYS A 2 7.80 7.29 16.32
C LYS A 2 7.75 7.91 14.93
N PHE A 3 6.94 8.95 14.74
CA PHE A 3 6.95 9.78 13.54
C PHE A 3 7.64 11.11 13.83
N THR A 4 8.54 11.53 12.96
CA THR A 4 9.18 12.85 13.03
C THR A 4 8.89 13.61 11.75
N LEU A 5 8.17 14.72 11.86
CA LEU A 5 7.98 15.67 10.76
C LEU A 5 9.25 16.50 10.60
N LEU A 6 9.86 16.46 9.41
CA LEU A 6 11.13 17.13 9.11
C LEU A 6 10.90 18.44 8.35
N LYS A 7 10.00 18.41 7.35
CA LYS A 7 9.73 19.57 6.52
C LYS A 7 8.33 19.54 5.93
N GLU A 8 7.83 20.73 5.60
CA GLU A 8 6.53 20.94 4.99
C GLU A 8 6.69 21.80 3.73
N ASP A 9 5.95 21.46 2.68
CA ASP A 9 5.87 22.30 1.50
C ASP A 9 5.04 23.55 1.78
N LYS A 10 5.47 24.71 1.28
CA LYS A 10 4.78 25.99 1.53
C LYS A 10 3.55 26.21 0.65
N GLN A 11 3.37 25.43 -0.42
CA GLN A 11 2.34 25.62 -1.44
C GLN A 11 1.33 24.48 -1.50
N SER A 12 1.48 23.47 -0.64
CA SER A 12 0.63 22.29 -0.57
C SER A 12 0.62 21.75 0.86
N LYS A 13 -0.01 20.59 1.08
CA LYS A 13 -0.03 19.90 2.38
C LYS A 13 1.03 18.79 2.46
N ALA A 14 1.97 18.76 1.51
CA ALA A 14 2.99 17.73 1.44
C ALA A 14 3.99 17.81 2.61
N ARG A 15 4.36 16.64 3.12
CA ARG A 15 5.21 16.49 4.32
C ARG A 15 6.37 15.57 4.02
N LEU A 16 7.56 15.96 4.48
CA LEU A 16 8.74 15.12 4.58
C LEU A 16 8.88 14.68 6.02
N GLY A 17 8.99 13.37 6.24
CA GLY A 17 9.09 12.81 7.58
C GLY A 17 9.89 11.53 7.64
N GLU A 18 10.04 11.01 8.86
CA GLU A 18 10.68 9.72 9.14
C GLU A 18 9.84 8.95 10.17
N ILE A 19 9.55 7.69 9.87
CA ILE A 19 8.94 6.72 10.77
C ILE A 19 10.03 5.80 11.30
N GLU A 20 10.09 5.60 12.61
CA GLU A 20 10.96 4.64 13.28
C GLU A 20 10.12 3.47 13.84
N THR A 21 10.43 2.25 13.39
CA THR A 21 9.85 0.99 13.87
C THR A 21 10.92 0.11 14.53
N ALA A 22 10.52 -1.08 15.01
CA ALA A 22 11.46 -2.03 15.61
C ALA A 22 12.49 -2.56 14.61
N HIS A 23 12.15 -2.65 13.32
CA HIS A 23 13.01 -3.21 12.27
C HIS A 23 13.67 -2.16 11.37
N GLY A 24 13.49 -0.86 11.65
CA GLY A 24 14.23 0.19 10.96
C GLY A 24 13.45 1.48 10.73
N LYS A 25 14.05 2.34 9.92
CA LYS A 25 13.54 3.67 9.57
C LYS A 25 12.91 3.67 8.19
N ILE A 26 11.86 4.46 8.04
CA ILE A 26 11.12 4.66 6.80
C ILE A 26 11.01 6.17 6.54
N LYS A 27 11.61 6.65 5.45
CA LYS A 27 11.45 8.03 4.99
C LYS A 27 10.10 8.20 4.31
N THR A 28 9.38 9.28 4.61
CA THR A 28 8.07 9.56 4.00
C THR A 28 8.11 10.84 3.16
N PRO A 29 7.41 10.89 2.00
CA PRO A 29 6.44 9.90 1.51
C PRO A 29 7.07 8.58 1.04
N ILE A 30 6.38 7.45 1.21
CA ILE A 30 6.87 6.10 0.88
C ILE A 30 5.85 5.28 0.10
N PHE A 31 6.34 4.41 -0.77
CA PHE A 31 5.57 3.39 -1.45
C PHE A 31 5.98 2.01 -0.93
N MET A 32 5.00 1.17 -0.59
CA MET A 32 5.19 -0.18 -0.06
C MET A 32 4.94 -1.23 -1.14
N PRO A 33 5.96 -1.96 -1.62
CA PRO A 33 5.76 -3.11 -2.50
C PRO A 33 4.91 -4.18 -1.82
N VAL A 34 3.93 -4.72 -2.54
CA VAL A 34 2.96 -5.67 -1.98
C VAL A 34 3.43 -7.11 -2.13
N GLY A 35 3.70 -7.75 -0.99
CA GLY A 35 4.02 -9.15 -0.81
C GLY A 35 2.79 -10.02 -0.51
N THR A 36 1.99 -10.31 -1.55
CA THR A 36 0.67 -10.95 -1.41
C THR A 36 0.68 -12.28 -0.65
N ALA A 37 1.73 -13.11 -0.77
CA ALA A 37 1.79 -14.42 -0.10
C ALA A 37 3.14 -14.62 0.59
N GLY A 38 3.60 -13.59 1.32
CA GLY A 38 4.93 -13.57 1.91
C GLY A 38 6.06 -13.35 0.89
N THR A 39 5.71 -12.90 -0.32
CA THR A 39 6.69 -12.60 -1.38
C THR A 39 6.18 -11.49 -2.29
N VAL A 40 7.04 -10.50 -2.55
CA VAL A 40 6.84 -9.56 -3.65
C VAL A 40 7.08 -10.33 -4.94
N LYS A 41 6.04 -10.47 -5.74
CA LYS A 41 5.99 -11.46 -6.82
C LYS A 41 7.14 -11.28 -7.83
N GLY A 42 8.04 -12.25 -7.88
CA GLY A 42 9.10 -12.34 -8.89
C GLY A 42 10.34 -11.52 -8.56
N VAL A 43 10.59 -11.23 -7.28
CA VAL A 43 11.76 -10.49 -6.81
C VAL A 43 12.35 -11.18 -5.57
N HIS A 44 13.67 -11.33 -5.53
CA HIS A 44 14.37 -11.84 -4.36
C HIS A 44 14.52 -10.77 -3.27
N GLN A 45 14.66 -11.19 -2.01
CA GLN A 45 14.77 -10.24 -0.89
C GLN A 45 15.99 -9.32 -1.01
N HIS A 46 17.14 -9.85 -1.44
CA HIS A 46 18.33 -9.03 -1.66
C HIS A 46 18.11 -7.99 -2.76
N GLU A 47 17.40 -8.34 -3.84
CA GLU A 47 17.05 -7.37 -4.90
C GLU A 47 16.10 -6.29 -4.39
N LEU A 48 15.13 -6.64 -3.52
CA LEU A 48 14.26 -5.64 -2.89
C LEU A 48 15.08 -4.63 -2.07
N VAL A 49 16.06 -5.11 -1.29
CA VAL A 49 16.89 -4.29 -0.40
C VAL A 49 17.92 -3.47 -1.17
N GLU A 50 18.69 -4.12 -2.05
CA GLU A 50 19.91 -3.57 -2.66
C GLU A 50 19.64 -2.84 -3.98
N ASP A 51 18.70 -3.35 -4.79
CA ASP A 51 18.42 -2.79 -6.11
C ASP A 51 17.20 -1.87 -6.07
N THR A 52 16.06 -2.31 -5.51
CA THR A 52 14.86 -1.46 -5.48
C THR A 52 14.91 -0.41 -4.37
N LEU A 53 15.72 -0.64 -3.34
CA LEU A 53 15.85 0.20 -2.14
C LEU A 53 14.58 0.27 -1.28
N ALA A 54 13.81 -0.82 -1.24
CA ALA A 54 12.60 -0.90 -0.43
C ALA A 54 12.95 -0.78 1.06
N GLN A 55 12.28 0.16 1.74
CA GLN A 55 12.43 0.39 3.18
C GLN A 55 11.36 -0.33 3.99
N ILE A 56 10.24 -0.67 3.36
CA ILE A 56 9.10 -1.37 3.97
C ILE A 56 8.33 -2.11 2.87
N ILE A 57 7.75 -3.26 3.22
CA ILE A 57 6.83 -4.00 2.33
C ILE A 57 5.48 -4.23 3.03
N LEU A 58 4.46 -4.51 2.22
CA LEU A 58 3.13 -4.89 2.71
C LEU A 58 2.93 -6.40 2.59
N GLY A 59 2.69 -7.10 3.70
CA GLY A 59 2.22 -8.48 3.74
C GLY A 59 0.69 -8.55 3.73
N ASN A 60 0.12 -9.48 2.96
CA ASN A 60 -1.33 -9.65 2.94
C ASN A 60 -1.80 -10.68 3.98
N THR A 61 -2.55 -10.23 4.98
CA THR A 61 -3.02 -11.09 6.08
C THR A 61 -3.93 -12.21 5.60
N TYR A 62 -4.87 -11.91 4.70
CA TYR A 62 -5.83 -12.90 4.21
C TYR A 62 -5.14 -14.09 3.53
N HIS A 63 -4.18 -13.82 2.65
CA HIS A 63 -3.46 -14.89 1.95
C HIS A 63 -2.53 -15.65 2.88
N LEU A 64 -1.78 -14.98 3.75
CA LEU A 64 -0.88 -15.62 4.71
C LEU A 64 -1.62 -16.52 5.71
N TYR A 65 -2.79 -16.06 6.15
CA TYR A 65 -3.70 -16.82 7.02
C TYR A 65 -4.18 -18.12 6.37
N LEU A 66 -4.56 -18.08 5.08
CA LEU A 66 -5.03 -19.28 4.38
C LEU A 66 -3.88 -20.20 3.96
N ARG A 67 -2.77 -19.63 3.52
CA ARG A 67 -1.59 -20.39 3.12
C ARG A 67 -0.32 -19.51 3.25
N PRO A 68 0.66 -19.90 4.07
CA PRO A 68 0.87 -21.24 4.62
C PRO A 68 0.02 -21.58 5.86
N GLY A 69 -0.66 -20.60 6.46
CA GLY A 69 -1.33 -20.77 7.74
C GLY A 69 -0.49 -20.26 8.91
N LEU A 70 -1.18 -19.93 10.01
CA LEU A 70 -0.55 -19.26 11.15
C LEU A 70 0.44 -20.14 11.91
N ASP A 71 0.15 -21.43 12.07
CA ASP A 71 1.05 -22.36 12.80
C ASP A 71 2.44 -22.45 12.14
N ILE A 72 2.49 -22.39 10.80
CA ILE A 72 3.75 -22.42 10.05
C ILE A 72 4.51 -21.10 10.23
N ILE A 73 3.82 -19.96 10.14
CA ILE A 73 4.43 -18.64 10.32
C ILE A 73 4.94 -18.46 11.76
N GLU A 74 4.14 -18.87 12.74
CA GLU A 74 4.50 -18.83 14.16
C GLU A 74 5.66 -19.76 14.47
N GLY A 75 5.64 -21.00 13.94
CA GLY A 75 6.74 -21.95 14.08
C GLY A 75 8.06 -21.46 13.47
N ALA A 76 8.01 -20.61 12.45
CA ALA A 76 9.19 -19.96 11.87
C ALA A 76 9.67 -18.72 12.68
N GLY A 77 8.91 -18.30 13.69
CA GLY A 77 9.20 -17.12 14.52
C GLY A 77 8.73 -15.81 13.90
N GLY A 78 7.59 -15.83 13.20
CA GLY A 78 6.96 -14.67 12.59
C GLY A 78 7.33 -14.47 11.11
N LEU A 79 6.60 -13.57 10.44
CA LEU A 79 6.70 -13.38 9.00
C LEU A 79 8.08 -12.88 8.56
N HIS A 80 8.69 -11.97 9.33
CA HIS A 80 10.05 -11.48 9.09
C HIS A 80 11.05 -12.62 8.88
N LYS A 81 11.12 -13.54 9.86
CA LYS A 81 11.98 -14.73 9.79
C LYS A 81 11.56 -15.70 8.69
N PHE A 82 10.25 -15.92 8.52
CA PHE A 82 9.71 -16.84 7.53
C PHE A 82 10.11 -16.46 6.09
N ILE A 83 10.13 -15.16 5.76
CA ILE A 83 10.40 -14.69 4.39
C ILE A 83 11.82 -14.15 4.20
N GLY A 84 12.63 -14.09 5.27
CA GLY A 84 13.97 -13.50 5.25
C GLY A 84 13.97 -11.99 5.02
N TRP A 85 13.00 -11.28 5.59
CA TRP A 85 12.92 -9.81 5.54
C TRP A 85 13.19 -9.26 6.94
N ASP A 86 14.23 -8.45 7.07
CA ASP A 86 14.74 -7.89 8.34
C ASP A 86 14.45 -6.39 8.51
N LYS A 87 13.70 -5.82 7.58
CA LYS A 87 13.26 -4.42 7.53
C LYS A 87 11.79 -4.29 7.96
N PRO A 88 11.27 -3.07 8.14
CA PRO A 88 9.88 -2.86 8.51
C PRO A 88 8.87 -3.57 7.61
N LEU A 89 7.79 -4.07 8.21
CA LEU A 89 6.69 -4.74 7.52
C LEU A 89 5.34 -4.19 7.98
N LEU A 90 4.43 -3.95 7.05
CA LEU A 90 3.02 -3.65 7.32
C LEU A 90 2.14 -4.83 6.92
N THR A 91 1.15 -5.20 7.73
CA THR A 91 0.09 -6.14 7.29
C THR A 91 -1.24 -5.44 7.17
N ASP A 92 -1.98 -5.70 6.09
CA ASP A 92 -3.38 -5.29 6.01
C ASP A 92 -4.26 -6.12 6.97
N SER A 93 -5.51 -5.70 7.19
CA SER A 93 -6.41 -6.40 8.11
C SER A 93 -7.04 -7.67 7.52
N GLY A 94 -6.93 -7.87 6.20
CA GLY A 94 -7.67 -8.86 5.43
C GLY A 94 -9.12 -8.45 5.09
N GLY A 95 -9.63 -7.34 5.63
CA GLY A 95 -11.00 -6.86 5.41
C GLY A 95 -11.31 -6.60 3.94
N TYR A 96 -10.37 -6.00 3.20
CA TYR A 96 -10.54 -5.74 1.77
C TYR A 96 -10.60 -7.00 0.91
N GLN A 97 -9.81 -8.04 1.21
CA GLN A 97 -9.80 -9.28 0.43
C GLN A 97 -11.09 -10.06 0.68
N VAL A 98 -11.57 -10.06 1.92
CA VAL A 98 -12.91 -10.52 2.23
C VAL A 98 -13.94 -9.70 1.46
N TYR A 99 -13.77 -8.37 1.33
CA TYR A 99 -14.59 -7.53 0.45
C TYR A 99 -14.46 -7.88 -1.05
N SER A 100 -13.32 -8.32 -1.54
CA SER A 100 -13.17 -8.71 -2.96
C SER A 100 -13.92 -10.00 -3.32
N LEU A 101 -14.33 -10.79 -2.31
CA LEU A 101 -15.06 -12.06 -2.44
C LEU A 101 -16.58 -11.87 -2.29
N SER A 102 -17.15 -10.84 -2.90
CA SER A 102 -18.56 -10.43 -2.71
C SER A 102 -19.63 -11.52 -2.89
N GLY A 103 -19.33 -12.61 -3.62
CA GLY A 103 -20.23 -13.74 -3.78
C GLY A 103 -20.22 -14.79 -2.67
N THR A 104 -19.21 -14.80 -1.79
CA THR A 104 -19.00 -15.89 -0.80
C THR A 104 -18.82 -15.39 0.63
N ARG A 105 -19.20 -14.13 0.90
CA ARG A 105 -19.10 -13.53 2.23
C ARG A 105 -20.46 -13.18 2.85
N LYS A 106 -20.50 -13.15 4.17
CA LYS A 106 -21.60 -12.62 4.96
C LYS A 106 -21.06 -11.73 6.08
N ILE A 107 -21.40 -10.44 6.03
CA ILE A 107 -21.01 -9.45 7.04
C ILE A 107 -22.09 -9.44 8.13
N GLU A 108 -21.67 -9.55 9.38
CA GLU A 108 -22.52 -9.49 10.57
C GLU A 108 -21.85 -8.59 11.61
N GLU A 109 -22.60 -8.02 12.57
CA GLU A 109 -22.01 -7.12 13.58
C GLU A 109 -20.84 -7.75 14.36
N LYS A 110 -20.88 -9.06 14.58
CA LYS A 110 -19.80 -9.80 15.26
C LYS A 110 -18.53 -9.96 14.41
N GLY A 111 -18.62 -9.89 13.09
CA GLY A 111 -17.50 -10.15 12.18
C GLY A 111 -17.96 -10.61 10.79
N VAL A 112 -17.03 -11.13 9.99
CA VAL A 112 -17.29 -11.56 8.62
C VAL A 112 -17.06 -13.05 8.43
N LYS A 113 -18.08 -13.74 7.93
CA LYS A 113 -17.96 -15.13 7.44
C LYS A 113 -17.57 -15.10 5.97
N PHE A 114 -16.60 -15.91 5.57
CA PHE A 114 -16.21 -16.04 4.16
C PHE A 114 -15.78 -17.46 3.82
N GLN A 115 -15.79 -17.76 2.52
CA GLN A 115 -15.27 -19.01 1.98
C GLN A 115 -13.85 -18.82 1.42
N SER A 116 -12.94 -19.72 1.76
CA SER A 116 -11.59 -19.78 1.21
C SER A 116 -11.62 -20.00 -0.29
N HIS A 117 -10.86 -19.19 -1.04
CA HIS A 117 -10.68 -19.35 -2.48
C HIS A 117 -9.71 -20.49 -2.85
N ILE A 118 -9.05 -21.10 -1.86
CA ILE A 118 -8.06 -22.16 -2.06
C ILE A 118 -8.74 -23.54 -2.07
N ASP A 119 -9.59 -23.80 -1.09
CA ASP A 119 -10.14 -25.13 -0.80
C ASP A 119 -11.65 -25.12 -0.51
N GLY A 120 -12.29 -23.95 -0.51
CA GLY A 120 -13.73 -23.83 -0.25
C GLY A 120 -14.13 -23.95 1.23
N SER A 121 -13.18 -24.01 2.16
CA SER A 121 -13.47 -24.05 3.60
C SER A 121 -14.08 -22.73 4.10
N TYR A 122 -14.88 -22.79 5.16
CA TYR A 122 -15.52 -21.60 5.74
C TYR A 122 -14.74 -21.09 6.94
N HIS A 123 -14.51 -19.77 6.96
CA HIS A 123 -13.82 -19.07 8.04
C HIS A 123 -14.69 -17.92 8.57
N PHE A 124 -14.38 -17.48 9.79
CA PHE A 124 -15.08 -16.38 10.44
C PHE A 124 -14.08 -15.46 11.13
N PHE A 125 -13.99 -14.20 10.67
CA PHE A 125 -13.09 -13.20 11.23
C PHE A 125 -13.89 -12.22 12.09
N THR A 126 -13.56 -12.14 13.36
CA THR A 126 -13.99 -11.03 14.22
C THR A 126 -12.89 -9.96 14.27
N PRO A 127 -13.22 -8.71 14.65
CA PRO A 127 -12.23 -7.69 15.01
C PRO A 127 -11.10 -8.22 15.91
N GLU A 128 -11.42 -8.95 16.98
CA GLU A 128 -10.44 -9.48 17.92
C GLU A 128 -9.54 -10.54 17.26
N TYR A 129 -10.15 -11.48 16.52
CA TYR A 129 -9.39 -12.53 15.86
C TYR A 129 -8.48 -11.98 14.75
N ALA A 130 -8.90 -10.94 14.02
CA ALA A 130 -8.05 -10.28 13.04
C ALA A 130 -6.81 -9.63 13.66
N ILE A 131 -6.91 -9.13 14.91
CA ILE A 131 -5.76 -8.65 15.68
C ILE A 131 -4.86 -9.82 16.06
N ASP A 132 -5.41 -10.92 16.57
CA ASP A 132 -4.64 -12.11 16.96
C ASP A 132 -3.89 -12.74 15.77
N VAL A 133 -4.51 -12.75 14.60
CA VAL A 133 -3.91 -13.18 13.33
C VAL A 133 -2.70 -12.30 13.02
N GLN A 134 -2.85 -10.97 13.06
CA GLN A 134 -1.74 -10.04 12.80
C GLN A 134 -0.65 -10.04 13.89
N ARG A 135 -1.01 -10.30 15.16
CA ARG A 135 -0.06 -10.58 16.24
C ARG A 135 0.80 -11.80 15.92
N THR A 136 0.16 -12.83 15.38
CA THR A 136 0.84 -14.08 14.98
C THR A 136 1.68 -13.92 13.72
N ILE A 137 1.23 -13.12 12.75
CA ILE A 137 2.04 -12.80 11.58
C ILE A 137 3.27 -11.97 11.99
N GLY A 138 3.13 -11.03 12.92
CA GLY A 138 4.25 -10.30 13.51
C GLY A 138 4.85 -9.24 12.59
N ALA A 139 4.01 -8.34 12.07
CA ALA A 139 4.42 -7.13 11.32
C ALA A 139 4.68 -5.94 12.26
N ASP A 140 5.53 -4.99 11.88
CA ASP A 140 5.73 -3.73 12.64
C ASP A 140 4.48 -2.87 12.73
N ILE A 141 3.72 -2.79 11.62
CA ILE A 141 2.49 -2.01 11.53
C ILE A 141 1.35 -2.95 11.15
N ILE A 142 0.29 -2.93 11.94
CA ILE A 142 -0.91 -3.73 11.75
C ILE A 142 -2.13 -2.83 11.61
N MET A 143 -3.15 -3.31 10.94
CA MET A 143 -4.32 -2.51 10.55
C MET A 143 -5.57 -2.94 11.31
N ALA A 144 -6.43 -1.97 11.64
CA ALA A 144 -7.76 -2.25 12.15
C ALA A 144 -8.58 -3.10 11.18
N PHE A 145 -9.33 -4.06 11.72
CA PHE A 145 -10.33 -4.76 10.92
C PHE A 145 -11.53 -3.84 10.68
N ASP A 146 -11.88 -3.65 9.42
CA ASP A 146 -12.88 -2.68 8.98
C ASP A 146 -13.84 -3.30 7.95
N GLU A 147 -14.93 -2.58 7.68
CA GLU A 147 -15.82 -2.91 6.58
C GLU A 147 -15.56 -1.94 5.41
N CYS A 148 -14.89 -2.43 4.36
CA CYS A 148 -14.67 -1.63 3.17
C CYS A 148 -15.99 -1.43 2.40
N THR A 149 -16.46 -0.20 2.32
CA THR A 149 -17.65 0.16 1.57
C THR A 149 -17.40 0.04 0.05
N PRO A 150 -18.30 -0.57 -0.75
CA PRO A 150 -18.21 -0.54 -2.21
C PRO A 150 -18.36 0.85 -2.80
N TYR A 151 -17.93 0.99 -4.06
CA TYR A 151 -18.29 2.11 -4.92
C TYR A 151 -18.84 1.61 -6.26
N PRO A 152 -19.96 2.19 -6.76
CA PRO A 152 -20.86 3.09 -6.05
C PRO A 152 -21.64 2.36 -4.95
N CYS A 153 -22.16 3.10 -3.97
CA CYS A 153 -23.10 2.59 -2.96
C CYS A 153 -24.06 3.72 -2.54
N ASP A 154 -25.18 3.37 -1.88
CA ASP A 154 -26.08 4.37 -1.31
C ASP A 154 -25.53 4.96 0.00
N TYR A 155 -25.96 6.19 0.31
CA TYR A 155 -25.54 6.93 1.48
C TYR A 155 -25.83 6.17 2.79
N ASP A 156 -27.00 5.55 2.90
CA ASP A 156 -27.39 4.85 4.12
C ASP A 156 -26.55 3.58 4.33
N TYR A 157 -26.18 2.87 3.27
CA TYR A 157 -25.20 1.79 3.31
C TYR A 157 -23.85 2.30 3.79
N ALA A 158 -23.31 3.36 3.17
CA ALA A 158 -22.03 3.94 3.57
C ALA A 158 -22.02 4.36 5.04
N LYS A 159 -23.10 4.97 5.51
CA LYS A 159 -23.26 5.38 6.90
C LYS A 159 -23.30 4.19 7.86
N ARG A 160 -24.08 3.14 7.55
CA ARG A 160 -24.12 1.92 8.37
C ARG A 160 -22.75 1.23 8.42
N SER A 161 -22.08 1.15 7.28
CA SER A 161 -20.76 0.54 7.09
C SER A 161 -19.67 1.27 7.89
N MET A 162 -19.64 2.60 7.80
CA MET A 162 -18.76 3.45 8.59
C MET A 162 -19.01 3.30 10.10
N HIS A 163 -20.27 3.30 10.55
CA HIS A 163 -20.56 3.10 11.98
C HIS A 163 -20.19 1.69 12.48
N MET A 164 -20.31 0.66 11.63
CA MET A 164 -19.82 -0.69 11.95
C MET A 164 -18.29 -0.67 12.11
N THR A 165 -17.57 -0.03 11.18
CA THR A 165 -16.12 0.18 11.28
C THR A 165 -15.73 0.88 12.58
N HIS A 166 -16.48 1.90 13.03
CA HIS A 166 -16.20 2.57 14.32
C HIS A 166 -16.38 1.64 15.53
N ARG A 167 -17.41 0.78 15.53
CA ARG A 167 -17.62 -0.21 16.60
C ARG A 167 -16.54 -1.30 16.58
N TRP A 168 -16.16 -1.76 15.40
CA TRP A 168 -15.08 -2.73 15.22
C TRP A 168 -13.72 -2.17 15.60
N LEU A 169 -13.47 -0.89 15.35
CA LEU A 169 -12.26 -0.22 15.81
C LEU A 169 -12.14 -0.28 17.33
N LYS A 170 -13.20 0.02 18.08
CA LYS A 170 -13.16 -0.08 19.55
C LYS A 170 -12.77 -1.49 20.00
N ARG A 171 -13.32 -2.52 19.37
CA ARG A 171 -13.01 -3.93 19.65
C ARG A 171 -11.56 -4.29 19.29
N CYS A 172 -11.07 -3.80 18.15
CA CYS A 172 -9.66 -3.97 17.74
C CYS A 172 -8.72 -3.32 18.75
N CYS A 173 -9.00 -2.07 19.16
CA CYS A 173 -8.26 -1.34 20.17
C CYS A 173 -8.21 -2.12 21.49
N ASP A 174 -9.36 -2.56 22.01
CA ASP A 174 -9.44 -3.29 23.26
C ASP A 174 -8.65 -4.60 23.22
N ARG A 175 -8.71 -5.32 22.09
CA ARG A 175 -7.94 -6.55 21.90
C ARG A 175 -6.44 -6.27 21.78
N PHE A 176 -6.06 -5.25 21.03
CA PHE A 176 -4.67 -4.87 20.84
C PHE A 176 -4.01 -4.44 22.16
N ASP A 177 -4.70 -3.61 22.95
CA ASP A 177 -4.20 -3.09 24.23
C ASP A 177 -4.19 -4.15 25.35
N SER A 178 -5.01 -5.21 25.24
CA SER A 178 -5.04 -6.33 26.20
C SER A 178 -4.11 -7.49 25.84
N THR A 179 -3.34 -7.36 24.75
CA THR A 179 -2.41 -8.41 24.29
C THR A 179 -1.03 -7.81 24.00
N GLU A 180 0.01 -8.64 24.09
CA GLU A 180 1.39 -8.25 23.80
C GLU A 180 1.89 -8.86 22.48
N GLY A 181 2.97 -8.31 21.93
CA GLY A 181 3.65 -8.87 20.75
C GLY A 181 4.30 -10.22 21.03
N LYS A 182 4.29 -11.14 20.05
CA LYS A 182 4.82 -12.51 20.21
C LYS A 182 6.35 -12.63 20.04
N TYR A 183 7.00 -11.66 19.40
CA TYR A 183 8.35 -11.83 18.84
C TYR A 183 9.40 -10.87 19.42
N GLY A 184 9.15 -10.34 20.62
CA GLY A 184 10.13 -9.50 21.34
C GLY A 184 10.25 -8.06 20.83
N PHE A 185 9.25 -7.60 20.07
CA PHE A 185 9.11 -6.20 19.68
C PHE A 185 7.64 -5.78 19.68
N GLU A 186 7.40 -4.49 19.87
CA GLU A 186 6.06 -3.91 19.84
C GLU A 186 5.59 -3.65 18.42
N GLN A 187 4.36 -4.06 18.14
CA GLN A 187 3.67 -3.73 16.89
C GLN A 187 2.95 -2.39 17.06
N THR A 188 2.64 -1.74 15.94
CA THR A 188 1.93 -0.46 15.91
C THR A 188 0.59 -0.64 15.22
N PHE A 189 -0.46 -0.01 15.74
CA PHE A 189 -1.83 -0.25 15.28
C PHE A 189 -2.42 0.97 14.56
N PHE A 190 -2.83 0.82 13.30
CA PHE A 190 -3.41 1.89 12.50
C PHE A 190 -4.93 1.71 12.32
N PRO A 191 -5.76 2.63 12.83
CA PRO A 191 -7.18 2.70 12.51
C PRO A 191 -7.43 3.16 11.07
N ILE A 192 -8.60 2.81 10.51
CA ILE A 192 -8.94 3.05 9.10
C ILE A 192 -10.17 3.96 8.99
N VAL A 193 -10.02 5.09 8.30
CA VAL A 193 -11.12 5.99 7.94
C VAL A 193 -11.90 5.40 6.78
N GLN A 194 -13.20 5.17 6.99
CA GLN A 194 -14.20 4.81 5.97
C GLN A 194 -15.20 5.95 5.71
N GLY A 195 -16.13 5.77 4.76
CA GLY A 195 -17.17 6.77 4.44
C GLY A 195 -17.48 6.93 2.94
N SER A 196 -16.94 6.07 2.08
CA SER A 196 -17.13 6.14 0.62
C SER A 196 -16.76 7.52 0.03
N VAL A 197 -17.57 8.06 -0.87
CA VAL A 197 -17.43 9.39 -1.49
C VAL A 197 -18.31 10.46 -0.84
N TYR A 198 -18.76 10.24 0.40
CA TYR A 198 -19.63 11.18 1.12
C TYR A 198 -18.83 12.01 2.12
N LYS A 199 -18.75 13.31 1.86
CA LYS A 199 -17.90 14.25 2.60
C LYS A 199 -18.20 14.31 4.09
N ASP A 200 -19.47 14.37 4.46
CA ASP A 200 -19.94 14.42 5.84
C ASP A 200 -19.62 13.13 6.61
N LEU A 201 -19.80 11.96 5.96
CA LEU A 201 -19.39 10.67 6.54
C LEU A 201 -17.87 10.59 6.70
N ARG A 202 -17.10 11.05 5.71
CA ARG A 202 -15.63 11.09 5.78
C ARG A 202 -15.12 11.98 6.91
N LEU A 203 -15.73 13.15 7.12
CA LEU A 203 -15.41 14.03 8.26
C LEU A 203 -15.72 13.35 9.59
N GLN A 204 -16.93 12.86 9.77
CA GLN A 204 -17.35 12.16 10.99
C GLN A 204 -16.42 10.97 11.30
N SER A 205 -16.05 10.23 10.27
CA SER A 205 -15.15 9.10 10.39
C SER A 205 -13.74 9.54 10.77
N ALA A 206 -13.17 10.54 10.10
CA ALA A 206 -11.85 11.05 10.43
C ALA A 206 -11.76 11.58 11.87
N GLU A 207 -12.79 12.29 12.35
CA GLU A 207 -12.86 12.76 13.75
C GLU A 207 -12.89 11.59 14.72
N LYS A 208 -13.72 10.58 14.44
CA LYS A 208 -13.84 9.39 15.28
C LYS A 208 -12.55 8.56 15.30
N ILE A 209 -11.89 8.40 14.16
CA ILE A 209 -10.63 7.68 14.04
C ILE A 209 -9.52 8.43 14.80
N ALA A 210 -9.41 9.74 14.61
CA ALA A 210 -8.43 10.58 15.30
C ALA A 210 -8.59 10.56 16.83
N SER A 211 -9.83 10.45 17.35
CA SER A 211 -10.09 10.43 18.79
C SER A 211 -9.55 9.19 19.52
N PHE A 212 -9.10 8.15 18.81
CA PHE A 212 -8.43 6.99 19.44
C PHE A 212 -6.93 7.22 19.66
N GLU A 213 -6.38 8.33 19.18
CA GLU A 213 -5.00 8.77 19.43
C GLU A 213 -3.91 7.73 19.12
N ARG A 214 -4.18 6.78 18.21
CA ARG A 214 -3.20 5.80 17.71
C ARG A 214 -2.06 6.47 16.96
N GLU A 215 -0.96 5.75 16.76
CA GLU A 215 0.33 6.26 16.28
C GLU A 215 0.33 6.64 14.80
N GLY A 216 -0.68 6.24 14.04
CA GLY A 216 -0.88 6.63 12.64
C GLY A 216 -2.32 6.38 12.20
N ASN A 217 -2.68 6.81 10.99
CA ASN A 217 -4.05 6.73 10.52
C ASN A 217 -4.09 6.31 9.05
N ALA A 218 -4.92 5.34 8.72
CA ALA A 218 -5.14 4.92 7.35
C ALA A 218 -6.44 5.44 6.78
N ILE A 219 -6.49 5.53 5.44
CA ILE A 219 -7.64 5.98 4.67
C ILE A 219 -8.01 4.85 3.72
N GLY A 220 -9.13 4.19 4.02
CA GLY A 220 -9.66 3.07 3.24
C GLY A 220 -10.84 3.46 2.37
N GLY A 221 -11.31 2.53 1.54
CA GLY A 221 -12.51 2.73 0.72
C GLY A 221 -12.38 3.82 -0.37
N LEU A 222 -11.15 4.11 -0.79
CA LEU A 222 -10.81 4.92 -1.96
C LEU A 222 -9.98 4.06 -2.92
N SER A 223 -9.87 4.49 -4.18
CA SER A 223 -9.32 3.75 -5.32
C SER A 223 -10.01 2.40 -5.56
N VAL A 224 -11.32 2.34 -5.33
CA VAL A 224 -12.17 1.15 -5.50
C VAL A 224 -13.08 1.23 -6.73
N GLY A 225 -12.99 2.32 -7.50
CA GLY A 225 -13.68 2.50 -8.78
C GLY A 225 -14.21 3.92 -9.01
N GLU A 226 -14.06 4.79 -8.03
CA GLU A 226 -14.49 6.18 -8.10
C GLU A 226 -13.61 7.04 -9.01
N PRO A 227 -14.16 8.11 -9.61
CA PRO A 227 -13.38 9.09 -10.35
C PRO A 227 -12.27 9.72 -9.50
N HIS A 228 -11.12 10.00 -10.11
CA HIS A 228 -9.96 10.57 -9.38
C HIS A 228 -10.28 11.87 -8.63
N HIS A 229 -11.14 12.74 -9.17
CA HIS A 229 -11.50 13.98 -8.47
C HIS A 229 -12.24 13.74 -7.15
N MET A 230 -13.09 12.70 -7.07
CA MET A 230 -13.75 12.31 -5.82
C MET A 230 -12.74 11.73 -4.83
N MET A 231 -11.82 10.90 -5.29
CA MET A 231 -10.72 10.40 -4.47
C MET A 231 -9.92 11.57 -3.86
N TYR A 232 -9.52 12.55 -4.68
CA TYR A 232 -8.77 13.72 -4.20
C TYR A 232 -9.58 14.55 -3.20
N GLU A 233 -10.86 14.83 -3.48
CA GLU A 233 -11.72 15.58 -2.56
C GLU A 233 -11.88 14.88 -1.20
N MET A 234 -12.07 13.57 -1.21
CA MET A 234 -12.21 12.80 0.03
C MET A 234 -10.88 12.67 0.77
N THR A 235 -9.76 12.47 0.08
CA THR A 235 -8.42 12.50 0.70
C THR A 235 -8.19 13.84 1.37
N GLU A 236 -8.46 14.95 0.68
CA GLU A 236 -8.28 16.29 1.24
C GLU A 236 -9.13 16.50 2.50
N THR A 237 -10.40 16.10 2.43
CA THR A 237 -11.37 16.20 3.54
C THR A 237 -10.89 15.42 4.76
N VAL A 238 -10.40 14.21 4.57
CA VAL A 238 -9.90 13.39 5.68
C VAL A 238 -8.59 13.96 6.25
N CYS A 239 -7.67 14.39 5.39
CA CYS A 239 -6.38 14.95 5.81
C CYS A 239 -6.50 16.29 6.54
N SER A 240 -7.59 17.05 6.37
CA SER A 240 -7.83 18.27 7.15
C SER A 240 -8.26 18.00 8.59
N VAL A 241 -8.64 16.76 8.91
CA VAL A 241 -9.08 16.36 10.26
C VAL A 241 -8.03 15.50 10.97
N LEU A 242 -7.38 14.59 10.24
CA LEU A 242 -6.41 13.68 10.84
C LEU A 242 -5.23 14.44 11.47
N PRO A 243 -4.69 13.98 12.62
CA PRO A 243 -3.58 14.65 13.29
C PRO A 243 -2.38 14.88 12.37
N TRP A 244 -1.81 16.08 12.44
CA TRP A 244 -0.72 16.51 11.55
C TRP A 244 0.63 15.88 11.91
N ASP A 245 0.80 15.55 13.19
CA ASP A 245 1.97 14.94 13.82
C ASP A 245 1.98 13.41 13.72
N LYS A 246 1.10 12.82 12.89
CA LYS A 246 0.98 11.38 12.70
C LYS A 246 1.00 11.02 11.22
N PRO A 247 1.53 9.83 10.84
CA PRO A 247 1.55 9.39 9.47
C PRO A 247 0.14 9.08 8.96
N ARG A 248 -0.05 9.32 7.66
CA ARG A 248 -1.30 9.09 6.93
C ARG A 248 -1.05 8.12 5.79
N TYR A 249 -1.73 6.98 5.84
CA TYR A 249 -1.59 5.90 4.88
C TYR A 249 -2.81 5.82 3.97
N LEU A 250 -2.65 6.11 2.68
CA LEU A 250 -3.71 5.95 1.68
C LEU A 250 -3.63 4.57 1.03
N MET A 251 -4.63 3.72 1.32
CA MET A 251 -4.60 2.32 0.96
C MET A 251 -4.96 2.10 -0.52
N GLY A 252 -4.17 1.29 -1.23
CA GLY A 252 -4.51 0.78 -2.56
C GLY A 252 -4.35 1.76 -3.74
N VAL A 253 -3.92 3.00 -3.50
CA VAL A 253 -3.68 4.00 -4.57
C VAL A 253 -2.36 3.73 -5.28
N GLY A 254 -2.42 3.65 -6.61
CA GLY A 254 -1.31 3.04 -7.35
C GLY A 254 -0.81 3.71 -8.61
N THR A 255 -1.46 4.73 -9.20
CA THR A 255 -0.85 5.37 -10.39
C THR A 255 0.19 6.41 -9.97
N PRO A 256 1.29 6.61 -10.72
CA PRO A 256 2.32 7.59 -10.36
C PRO A 256 1.77 9.01 -10.18
N VAL A 257 0.82 9.41 -11.04
CA VAL A 257 0.11 10.70 -10.92
C VAL A 257 -0.67 10.79 -9.61
N ASN A 258 -1.45 9.77 -9.27
CA ASN A 258 -2.26 9.77 -8.06
C ASN A 258 -1.38 9.79 -6.81
N LEU A 259 -0.20 9.15 -6.82
CA LEU A 259 0.75 9.24 -5.70
C LEU A 259 1.15 10.71 -5.47
N LEU A 260 1.62 11.40 -6.52
CA LEU A 260 2.08 12.78 -6.40
C LEU A 260 0.98 13.77 -6.00
N GLU A 261 -0.24 13.61 -6.54
CA GLU A 261 -1.37 14.45 -6.14
C GLU A 261 -1.76 14.20 -4.68
N ASN A 262 -1.80 12.96 -4.22
CA ASN A 262 -2.14 12.66 -2.82
C ASN A 262 -1.02 13.04 -1.83
N ILE A 263 0.25 13.04 -2.25
CA ILE A 263 1.35 13.64 -1.45
C ILE A 263 1.06 15.14 -1.24
N ALA A 264 0.66 15.87 -2.29
CA ALA A 264 0.28 17.27 -2.18
C ALA A 264 -0.93 17.52 -1.25
N LEU A 265 -1.77 16.51 -1.03
CA LEU A 265 -2.90 16.53 -0.09
C LEU A 265 -2.51 16.10 1.34
N GLY A 266 -1.26 15.67 1.54
CA GLY A 266 -0.68 15.36 2.85
C GLY A 266 -0.63 13.89 3.21
N ILE A 267 -0.63 12.97 2.24
CA ILE A 267 -0.40 11.54 2.46
C ILE A 267 1.09 11.20 2.53
N ASP A 268 1.45 10.27 3.42
CA ASP A 268 2.83 9.85 3.68
C ASP A 268 3.14 8.43 3.22
N MET A 269 2.13 7.54 3.16
CA MET A 269 2.35 6.13 2.87
C MET A 269 1.35 5.66 1.81
N PHE A 270 1.82 4.79 0.92
CA PHE A 270 1.02 4.20 -0.16
C PHE A 270 1.36 2.73 -0.34
N ASP A 271 0.42 1.97 -0.87
CA ASP A 271 0.66 0.63 -1.40
C ASP A 271 -0.17 0.42 -2.67
N CYS A 272 0.36 -0.39 -3.59
CA CYS A 272 -0.47 -0.92 -4.66
C CYS A 272 0.18 -2.14 -5.31
N VAL A 273 -0.63 -3.08 -5.78
CA VAL A 273 -0.16 -4.19 -6.62
C VAL A 273 0.19 -3.75 -8.05
N MET A 274 -0.15 -2.51 -8.43
CA MET A 274 -0.02 -2.01 -9.81
C MET A 274 1.39 -2.18 -10.41
N PRO A 275 2.50 -1.82 -9.73
CA PRO A 275 3.84 -1.92 -10.31
C PRO A 275 4.16 -3.35 -10.72
N THR A 276 3.96 -4.32 -9.82
CA THR A 276 4.28 -5.72 -10.08
C THR A 276 3.26 -6.37 -11.02
N ARG A 277 1.96 -6.08 -10.88
CA ARG A 277 0.91 -6.66 -11.72
C ARG A 277 1.05 -6.22 -13.18
N ASN A 278 1.31 -4.93 -13.40
CA ASN A 278 1.43 -4.39 -14.76
C ASN A 278 2.76 -4.78 -15.41
N ALA A 279 3.85 -4.84 -14.63
CA ALA A 279 5.14 -5.36 -15.09
C ALA A 279 5.02 -6.76 -15.69
N ARG A 280 4.38 -7.69 -14.97
CA ARG A 280 4.18 -9.07 -15.46
C ARG A 280 3.34 -9.16 -16.73
N ASN A 281 2.59 -8.10 -17.05
CA ASN A 281 1.81 -7.96 -18.27
C ASN A 281 2.53 -7.17 -19.39
N GLY A 282 3.74 -6.69 -19.15
CA GLY A 282 4.58 -5.97 -20.11
C GLY A 282 4.43 -4.45 -20.08
N MET A 283 3.70 -3.90 -19.11
CA MET A 283 3.58 -2.45 -18.95
C MET A 283 4.55 -1.96 -17.88
N ILE A 284 5.43 -1.03 -18.25
CA ILE A 284 6.39 -0.41 -17.34
C ILE A 284 6.19 1.10 -17.24
N PHE A 285 6.64 1.68 -16.12
CA PHE A 285 6.54 3.11 -15.82
C PHE A 285 7.93 3.73 -15.86
N THR A 286 8.13 4.73 -16.71
CA THR A 286 9.43 5.40 -16.85
C THR A 286 9.33 6.86 -16.45
N SER A 287 10.47 7.49 -16.25
CA SER A 287 10.62 8.93 -16.02
C SER A 287 10.03 9.79 -17.15
N GLU A 288 9.73 9.21 -18.31
CA GLU A 288 9.17 9.86 -19.49
C GLU A 288 7.69 9.51 -19.76
N GLY A 289 7.11 8.58 -19.00
CA GLY A 289 5.72 8.13 -19.17
C GLY A 289 5.57 6.61 -19.10
N THR A 290 4.39 6.11 -19.43
CA THR A 290 4.09 4.69 -19.40
C THR A 290 4.35 4.05 -20.76
N ILE A 291 5.00 2.88 -20.79
CA ILE A 291 5.21 2.11 -22.03
C ILE A 291 4.65 0.69 -21.91
N ASN A 292 4.27 0.10 -23.04
CA ASN A 292 3.96 -1.32 -23.15
C ASN A 292 5.03 -2.02 -24.00
N LEU A 293 5.91 -2.79 -23.36
CA LEU A 293 7.04 -3.49 -23.96
C LEU A 293 6.63 -4.50 -25.04
N LYS A 294 5.37 -4.96 -25.06
CA LYS A 294 4.88 -5.88 -26.10
C LYS A 294 4.62 -5.19 -27.44
N ASN A 295 4.58 -3.86 -27.48
CA ASN A 295 4.31 -3.11 -28.71
C ASN A 295 5.43 -3.36 -29.75
N LYS A 296 5.06 -3.54 -31.02
CA LYS A 296 6.00 -3.78 -32.13
C LYS A 296 7.02 -2.67 -32.31
N LYS A 297 6.70 -1.42 -31.98
CA LYS A 297 7.64 -0.30 -32.14
C LYS A 297 8.94 -0.44 -31.35
N TRP A 298 8.96 -1.24 -30.29
CA TRP A 298 10.16 -1.49 -29.48
C TRP A 298 11.06 -2.61 -30.04
N GLU A 299 10.68 -3.26 -31.14
CA GLU A 299 11.40 -4.42 -31.70
C GLU A 299 12.85 -4.12 -32.05
N ASN A 300 13.13 -2.93 -32.58
CA ASN A 300 14.48 -2.47 -32.94
C ASN A 300 14.94 -1.29 -32.06
N ASP A 301 14.33 -1.12 -30.89
CA ASP A 301 14.72 -0.08 -29.94
C ASP A 301 15.77 -0.62 -28.97
N TYR A 302 17.03 -0.24 -29.19
CA TYR A 302 18.18 -0.65 -28.37
C TYR A 302 18.47 0.30 -27.21
N SER A 303 17.58 1.29 -26.95
CA SER A 303 17.72 2.16 -25.79
C SER A 303 17.42 1.42 -24.47
N PRO A 304 17.92 1.94 -23.33
CA PRO A 304 17.58 1.44 -22.00
C PRO A 304 16.05 1.45 -21.75
N LEU A 305 15.61 0.71 -20.73
CA LEU A 305 14.19 0.67 -20.35
C LEU A 305 13.66 2.06 -19.96
N ASP A 306 14.45 2.78 -19.16
CA ASP A 306 14.23 4.17 -18.77
C ASP A 306 15.56 4.93 -18.83
N PRO A 307 15.66 6.06 -19.56
CA PRO A 307 16.89 6.84 -19.61
C PRO A 307 17.35 7.40 -18.25
N ASN A 308 16.44 7.55 -17.29
CA ASN A 308 16.74 8.00 -15.93
C ASN A 308 16.50 6.90 -14.88
N GLY A 309 16.39 5.64 -15.34
CA GLY A 309 16.20 4.49 -14.47
C GLY A 309 17.41 4.27 -13.55
N THR A 310 17.16 3.73 -12.37
CA THR A 310 18.17 3.56 -11.31
C THR A 310 18.26 2.13 -10.80
N SER A 311 17.52 1.18 -11.37
CA SER A 311 17.76 -0.26 -11.15
C SER A 311 18.86 -0.73 -12.09
N PHE A 312 19.59 -1.78 -11.72
CA PHE A 312 20.59 -2.37 -12.61
C PHE A 312 19.98 -2.80 -13.96
N VAL A 313 18.71 -3.22 -13.97
CA VAL A 313 18.03 -3.71 -15.18
C VAL A 313 17.83 -2.61 -16.23
N ASP A 314 17.75 -1.35 -15.79
CA ASP A 314 17.49 -0.20 -16.65
C ASP A 314 18.62 0.06 -17.62
N SER A 315 19.85 -0.17 -17.17
CA SER A 315 21.08 0.06 -17.93
C SER A 315 21.64 -1.22 -18.58
N THR A 316 21.26 -2.38 -18.06
CA THR A 316 21.77 -3.68 -18.54
C THR A 316 21.00 -4.19 -19.76
N TYR A 317 19.68 -3.96 -19.82
CA TYR A 317 18.82 -4.51 -20.86
C TYR A 317 18.23 -3.43 -21.76
N THR A 318 18.06 -3.79 -23.03
CA THR A 318 17.39 -2.93 -24.01
C THR A 318 15.89 -3.21 -24.07
N LYS A 319 15.10 -2.23 -24.51
CA LYS A 319 13.67 -2.42 -24.78
C LYS A 319 13.41 -3.55 -25.78
N SER A 320 14.24 -3.65 -26.82
CA SER A 320 14.20 -4.74 -27.82
C SER A 320 14.35 -6.12 -27.19
N TYR A 321 15.35 -6.30 -26.32
CA TYR A 321 15.57 -7.58 -25.64
C TYR A 321 14.42 -7.95 -24.70
N VAL A 322 13.98 -7.03 -23.85
CA VAL A 322 12.88 -7.33 -22.92
C VAL A 322 11.57 -7.58 -23.65
N ARG A 323 11.30 -6.85 -24.76
CA ARG A 323 10.19 -7.18 -25.66
C ARG A 323 10.29 -8.61 -26.17
N HIS A 324 11.46 -9.03 -26.64
CA HIS A 324 11.68 -10.40 -27.11
C HIS A 324 11.32 -11.41 -26.02
N LEU A 325 11.78 -11.21 -24.78
CA LEU A 325 11.41 -12.07 -23.64
C LEU A 325 9.89 -12.16 -23.43
N PHE A 326 9.16 -11.05 -23.54
CA PHE A 326 7.69 -11.07 -23.46
C PHE A 326 7.04 -11.80 -24.65
N ARG A 327 7.59 -11.70 -25.86
CA ARG A 327 7.09 -12.42 -27.05
C ARG A 327 7.37 -13.92 -26.98
N SER A 328 8.47 -14.29 -26.35
CA SER A 328 8.88 -15.69 -26.10
C SER A 328 8.23 -16.27 -24.83
N ASN A 329 7.44 -15.49 -24.08
CA ASN A 329 6.81 -15.87 -22.81
C ASN A 329 7.80 -16.32 -21.72
N GLU A 330 9.01 -15.78 -21.74
CA GLU A 330 10.05 -16.04 -20.75
C GLU A 330 9.73 -15.37 -19.41
N LEU A 331 9.96 -16.11 -18.31
CA LEU A 331 9.73 -15.58 -16.96
C LEU A 331 10.65 -14.40 -16.64
N LEU A 332 11.87 -14.42 -17.18
CA LEU A 332 12.86 -13.36 -16.97
C LEU A 332 12.34 -11.98 -17.41
N GLY A 333 11.58 -11.89 -18.50
CA GLY A 333 11.01 -10.60 -18.95
C GLY A 333 10.06 -10.00 -17.92
N LYS A 334 9.32 -10.86 -17.19
CA LYS A 334 8.41 -10.44 -16.12
C LYS A 334 9.17 -10.01 -14.87
N GLN A 335 10.26 -10.69 -14.52
CA GLN A 335 11.14 -10.31 -13.40
C GLN A 335 11.81 -8.97 -13.65
N ILE A 336 12.46 -8.80 -14.81
CA ILE A 336 13.11 -7.53 -15.22
C ILE A 336 12.13 -6.37 -15.14
N ALA A 337 10.94 -6.49 -15.75
CA ALA A 337 9.93 -5.45 -15.71
C ALA A 337 9.43 -5.16 -14.28
N THR A 338 9.42 -6.16 -13.41
CA THR A 338 8.95 -6.02 -12.02
C THR A 338 9.97 -5.27 -11.16
N LEU A 339 11.25 -5.63 -11.27
CA LEU A 339 12.37 -4.92 -10.62
C LEU A 339 12.36 -3.45 -11.01
N HIS A 340 12.36 -3.18 -12.32
CA HIS A 340 12.27 -1.82 -12.85
C HIS A 340 11.06 -1.05 -12.28
N ASN A 341 9.86 -1.62 -12.34
CA ASN A 341 8.66 -0.92 -11.86
C ASN A 341 8.68 -0.65 -10.37
N ILE A 342 9.15 -1.58 -9.53
CA ILE A 342 9.25 -1.34 -8.09
C ILE A 342 10.26 -0.23 -7.82
N ARG A 343 11.43 -0.30 -8.46
CA ARG A 343 12.46 0.72 -8.30
C ARG A 343 11.97 2.08 -8.77
N PHE A 344 11.26 2.18 -9.90
CA PHE A 344 10.67 3.42 -10.37
C PHE A 344 9.72 4.06 -9.35
N TYR A 345 8.88 3.26 -8.68
CA TYR A 345 7.96 3.79 -7.65
C TYR A 345 8.71 4.32 -6.43
N LEU A 346 9.74 3.60 -5.98
CA LEU A 346 10.57 4.03 -4.85
C LEU A 346 11.41 5.26 -5.21
N TRP A 347 11.97 5.31 -6.42
CA TRP A 347 12.64 6.49 -6.96
C TRP A 347 11.71 7.71 -7.01
N LEU A 348 10.45 7.54 -7.43
CA LEU A 348 9.48 8.63 -7.46
C LEU A 348 9.23 9.21 -6.06
N MET A 349 9.19 8.36 -5.04
CA MET A 349 9.06 8.79 -3.64
C MET A 349 10.33 9.49 -3.16
N GLU A 350 11.52 8.99 -3.51
CA GLU A 350 12.80 9.63 -3.20
C GLU A 350 12.93 11.01 -3.85
N GLU A 351 12.51 11.17 -5.10
CA GLU A 351 12.48 12.48 -5.76
C GLU A 351 11.46 13.40 -5.08
N ALA A 352 10.28 12.92 -4.71
CA ALA A 352 9.33 13.72 -3.93
C ALA A 352 9.95 14.20 -2.60
N GLN A 353 10.65 13.32 -1.87
CA GLN A 353 11.38 13.66 -0.64
C GLN A 353 12.44 14.72 -0.89
N LYS A 354 13.27 14.56 -1.94
CA LYS A 354 14.30 15.53 -2.33
C LYS A 354 13.69 16.90 -2.66
N GLN A 355 12.61 16.93 -3.42
CA GLN A 355 11.96 18.19 -3.80
C GLN A 355 11.28 18.86 -2.61
N LEU A 356 10.83 18.10 -1.60
CA LEU A 356 10.36 18.66 -0.33
C LEU A 356 11.52 19.25 0.48
N GLU A 357 12.65 18.54 0.56
CA GLU A 357 13.89 19.02 1.18
C GLU A 357 14.42 20.29 0.50
N GLU A 358 14.26 20.43 -0.81
CA GLU A 358 14.67 21.62 -1.57
C GLU A 358 13.60 22.75 -1.57
N GLY A 359 12.37 22.46 -1.13
CA GLY A 359 11.25 23.41 -1.15
C GLY A 359 10.68 23.70 -2.55
N THR A 360 10.84 22.75 -3.47
CA THR A 360 10.46 22.84 -4.89
C THR A 360 9.37 21.84 -5.30
N PHE A 361 8.86 21.04 -4.35
CA PHE A 361 7.91 19.95 -4.57
C PHE A 361 6.71 20.35 -5.44
N THR A 362 5.96 21.40 -5.08
CA THR A 362 4.73 21.76 -5.82
C THR A 362 5.01 22.08 -7.29
N LYS A 363 6.09 22.82 -7.57
CA LYS A 363 6.50 23.15 -8.95
C LYS A 363 6.92 21.90 -9.72
N TRP A 364 7.76 21.06 -9.11
CA TRP A 364 8.22 19.80 -9.70
C TRP A 364 7.05 18.86 -10.00
N LYS A 365 6.17 18.65 -9.01
CA LYS A 365 4.97 17.82 -9.12
C LYS A 365 4.12 18.22 -10.31
N ASN A 366 3.81 19.51 -10.45
CA ASN A 366 2.96 20.02 -11.54
C ASN A 366 3.53 19.79 -12.94
N MET A 367 4.85 19.67 -13.08
CA MET A 367 5.49 19.25 -14.33
C MET A 367 5.47 17.73 -14.48
N MET A 368 5.80 17.01 -13.41
CA MET A 368 5.95 15.56 -13.42
C MET A 368 4.62 14.84 -13.67
N VAL A 369 3.50 15.29 -13.08
CA VAL A 369 2.19 14.67 -13.31
C VAL A 369 1.77 14.70 -14.77
N LYS A 370 2.06 15.79 -15.50
CA LYS A 370 1.78 15.90 -16.94
C LYS A 370 2.63 14.92 -17.75
N LYS A 371 3.89 14.74 -17.34
CA LYS A 371 4.85 13.84 -17.98
C LYS A 371 4.46 12.37 -17.76
N LEU A 372 4.09 12.02 -16.53
CA LEU A 372 3.72 10.65 -16.14
C LEU A 372 2.36 10.19 -16.69
N ASP A 373 1.49 11.11 -17.06
CA ASP A 373 0.21 10.80 -17.72
C ASP A 373 0.38 10.40 -19.20
N LEU A 374 1.56 10.63 -19.78
CA LEU A 374 1.85 10.26 -21.16
C LEU A 374 1.96 8.74 -21.33
N ARG A 375 1.37 8.22 -22.41
CA ARG A 375 1.59 6.87 -22.91
C ARG A 375 2.46 6.94 -24.15
N LEU A 376 3.69 6.43 -24.05
CA LEU A 376 4.68 6.55 -25.12
C LEU A 376 4.46 5.54 -26.23
#